data_AF-A0A1I2U353-F1
#
_entry.id   AF-A0A1I2U353-F1
#
_cell.length_a   1.000
_cell.length_b   1.000
_cell.length_c   1.000
_cell.angle_alpha   90.00
_cell.angle_beta   90.00
_cell.angle_gamma   90.00
#
_symmetry.space_group_name_H-M   'P 1'
#
loop_
_entity.id
_entity.type
_entity.pdbx_description
1 polymer ?
#
loop_
_entity_poly.entity_id
_entity_poly.type
_entity_poly.pdbx_seq_one_letter_code
_entity_poly.pdbx_strand_id
1 'polypeptide(L)'
;MKIHQMSYYQGTCLLNTTQGNTTSKNMEEMQKHFGNDLEVDIEISESGINLLREKLGEFEHGSDYTNAREVKIQNTNEIAWEHYTEMRDLSSLKLKDGNYNLEDVMKSMMDTYETLYNKIVKVHENGDRQVSYELTGKRLLTLEEDLAGLDEAFNMRLANLEGYITCRQTNKAFEHPDSSWYFRRNNMQTKAMEPDDYNYLDKEYRNTAVSMMKQARNDFWKLFNNQNYKKGVAIGVISDILNKNEDFMKKTQKLFLNK
;
A
#
# COMPACT_ATOMS: atom_id res chain seq x y z
N MET A 1 -6.25 27.11 21.39
CA MET A 1 -6.11 25.72 20.89
C MET A 1 -5.14 25.03 21.84
N LYS A 2 -5.57 23.99 22.56
CA LYS A 2 -4.67 23.24 23.47
C LYS A 2 -3.81 22.31 22.61
N ILE A 3 -2.51 22.54 22.59
CA ILE A 3 -1.55 21.66 21.92
C ILE A 3 -0.99 20.75 23.00
N HIS A 4 -1.40 19.49 22.99
CA HIS A 4 -0.66 18.46 23.71
C HIS A 4 0.62 18.18 22.93
N GLN A 5 1.78 18.40 23.55
CA GLN A 5 3.01 17.82 23.05
C GLN A 5 2.88 16.30 23.16
N MET A 6 2.50 15.66 22.06
CA MET A 6 2.70 14.23 21.95
C MET A 6 4.21 13.99 21.90
N SER A 7 4.70 13.24 22.89
CA SER A 7 6.01 12.59 22.84
C SER A 7 6.20 11.95 21.46
N TYR A 8 7.28 12.36 20.81
CA TYR A 8 7.64 12.02 19.45
C TYR A 8 7.50 10.54 19.13
N TYR A 9 7.15 10.24 17.87
CA TYR A 9 7.34 8.93 17.24
C TYR A 9 8.73 8.38 17.58
N GLN A 10 8.81 7.45 18.53
CA GLN A 10 9.88 6.47 18.56
C GLN A 10 9.63 5.52 17.38
N GLY A 11 10.15 5.89 16.22
CA GLY A 11 10.36 4.94 15.13
C GLY A 11 11.28 3.84 15.65
N THR A 12 10.70 2.70 16.02
CA THR A 12 11.45 1.48 16.32
C THR A 12 12.03 0.95 15.02
N CYS A 13 13.18 1.51 14.62
CA CYS A 13 14.08 0.86 13.69
C CYS A 13 14.77 -0.27 14.45
N LEU A 14 14.13 -1.44 14.50
CA LEU A 14 14.77 -2.68 14.96
C LEU A 14 15.77 -3.14 13.89
N LEU A 15 16.97 -2.55 13.90
CA LEU A 15 18.14 -3.17 13.32
C LEU A 15 18.72 -4.11 14.37
N ASN A 16 18.33 -5.39 14.31
CA ASN A 16 19.09 -6.45 14.92
C ASN A 16 20.36 -6.68 14.09
N THR A 17 21.43 -5.96 14.42
CA THR A 17 22.79 -6.34 14.05
C THR A 17 23.58 -6.61 15.32
N THR A 18 23.56 -7.87 15.75
CA THR A 18 24.58 -8.41 16.65
C THR A 18 25.90 -8.48 15.91
N GLN A 19 26.76 -7.47 16.07
CA GLN A 19 28.21 -7.67 16.17
C GLN A 19 28.86 -6.43 16.80
N GLY A 20 29.65 -6.69 17.84
CA GLY A 20 30.01 -5.71 18.85
C GLY A 20 30.92 -4.58 18.39
N ASN A 21 30.88 -3.48 19.14
CA ASN A 21 32.04 -2.97 19.88
C ASN A 21 31.65 -1.75 20.73
N THR A 22 32.06 -1.79 22.00
CA THR A 22 32.27 -0.66 22.93
C THR A 22 31.12 0.33 23.17
N THR A 23 30.37 0.08 24.25
CA THR A 23 29.50 1.06 24.90
C THR A 23 30.34 2.24 25.43
N SER A 24 30.15 3.42 24.84
CA SER A 24 30.62 4.69 25.42
C SER A 24 29.82 4.99 26.69
N LYS A 25 30.53 5.24 27.79
CA LYS A 25 30.01 5.50 29.15
C LYS A 25 29.20 6.80 29.32
N ASN A 26 28.67 7.40 28.26
CA ASN A 26 28.11 8.76 28.30
C ASN A 26 26.60 8.87 28.05
N MET A 27 25.84 7.77 28.11
CA MET A 27 24.37 7.82 27.94
C MET A 27 23.62 8.09 29.25
N GLU A 28 24.15 7.67 30.40
CA GLU A 28 23.50 7.91 31.72
C GLU A 28 23.65 9.37 32.20
N GLU A 29 24.69 10.10 31.79
CA GLU A 29 24.86 11.51 32.16
C GLU A 29 23.94 12.45 31.36
N MET A 30 23.59 12.13 30.11
CA MET A 30 22.66 12.95 29.32
C MET A 30 21.21 12.88 29.82
N GLN A 31 20.82 11.81 30.52
CA GLN A 31 19.48 11.66 31.07
C GLN A 31 19.23 12.47 32.35
N LYS A 32 20.26 13.04 32.99
CA LYS A 32 20.12 13.82 34.24
C LYS A 32 19.72 15.28 34.04
N HIS A 33 19.67 15.80 32.81
CA HIS A 33 19.35 17.20 32.54
C HIS A 33 17.86 17.50 32.28
N PHE A 34 16.99 16.49 32.19
CA PHE A 34 15.54 16.69 32.08
C PHE A 34 14.91 16.60 33.48
N GLY A 35 15.19 17.61 34.29
CA GLY A 35 14.54 17.79 35.59
C GLY A 35 13.16 18.42 35.43
N ASN A 36 12.14 17.69 35.88
CA ASN A 36 10.78 18.13 36.18
C ASN A 36 10.04 18.88 35.06
N ASP A 37 9.31 18.13 34.24
CA ASP A 37 8.27 18.63 33.34
C ASP A 37 7.21 19.39 34.15
N LEU A 38 7.36 20.71 34.26
CA LEU A 38 6.23 21.60 34.50
C LEU A 38 5.45 21.70 33.19
N GLU A 39 4.24 21.17 33.19
CA GLU A 39 3.26 21.40 32.14
C GLU A 39 3.00 22.92 32.05
N VAL A 40 3.62 23.57 31.07
CA VAL A 40 3.38 24.98 30.78
C VAL A 40 2.32 25.05 29.69
N ASP A 41 1.11 25.50 30.05
CA ASP A 41 0.07 25.82 29.08
C ASP A 41 0.52 27.01 28.22
N ILE A 42 0.99 26.73 27.00
CA ILE A 42 1.31 27.76 26.02
C ILE A 42 0.05 28.07 25.22
N GLU A 43 -0.63 29.17 25.54
CA GLU A 43 -1.73 29.71 24.72
C GLU A 43 -1.20 30.76 23.74
N ILE A 44 -1.34 30.47 22.43
CA ILE A 44 -1.10 31.45 21.38
C ILE A 44 -2.31 32.40 21.34
N SER A 45 -2.05 33.71 21.42
CA SER A 45 -3.11 34.71 21.32
C SER A 45 -3.81 34.64 19.96
N GLU A 46 -5.09 35.01 19.93
CA GLU A 46 -5.87 35.09 18.69
C GLU A 46 -5.22 36.03 17.66
N SER A 47 -4.60 37.12 18.13
CA SER A 47 -3.79 38.01 17.29
C SER A 47 -2.56 37.32 16.69
N GLY A 48 -1.88 36.46 17.45
CA GLY A 48 -0.73 35.69 16.99
C GLY A 48 -1.12 34.65 15.93
N ILE A 49 -2.26 33.98 16.11
CA ILE A 49 -2.81 33.05 15.11
C ILE A 49 -3.18 33.79 13.83
N ASN A 50 -3.83 34.96 13.94
CA ASN A 50 -4.22 35.74 12.76
C ASN A 50 -3.01 36.28 12.00
N LEU A 51 -1.98 36.76 12.70
CA LEU A 51 -0.72 37.19 12.08
C LEU A 51 0.02 36.04 11.39
N LEU A 52 0.04 34.86 12.01
CA LEU A 52 0.61 33.66 11.40
C LEU A 52 -0.14 33.28 10.13
N ARG A 53 -1.48 33.37 10.14
CA ARG A 53 -2.34 33.07 9.00
C ARG A 53 -2.13 34.06 7.85
N GLU A 54 -1.99 35.34 8.16
CA GLU A 54 -1.65 36.39 7.19
C GLU A 54 -0.29 36.13 6.54
N LYS A 55 0.73 35.81 7.35
CA LYS A 55 2.07 35.49 6.85
C LYS A 55 2.11 34.21 6.01
N LEU A 56 1.37 33.18 6.37
CA LEU A 56 1.24 31.97 5.54
C LEU A 56 0.56 32.27 4.20
N GLY A 57 -0.44 33.16 4.19
CA GLY A 57 -1.09 33.63 2.96
C GLY A 57 -0.17 34.43 2.04
N GLU A 58 0.89 35.08 2.56
CA GLU A 58 1.92 35.73 1.73
C GLU A 58 2.86 34.72 1.05
N PHE A 59 3.07 33.53 1.63
CA PHE A 59 3.97 32.49 1.10
C PHE A 59 3.28 31.54 0.12
N GLU A 60 1.95 31.41 0.18
CA GLU A 60 1.19 30.49 -0.67
C GLU A 60 0.49 31.25 -1.80
N HIS A 61 0.99 31.10 -3.03
CA HIS A 61 0.16 31.28 -4.21
C HIS A 61 -1.00 30.26 -4.15
N GLY A 62 -2.18 30.72 -3.74
CA GLY A 62 -3.45 30.01 -3.93
C GLY A 62 -3.55 28.64 -3.23
N SER A 63 -3.12 28.52 -1.97
CA SER A 63 -3.61 27.40 -1.18
C SER A 63 -5.08 27.68 -0.80
N ASP A 64 -5.98 26.84 -1.29
CA ASP A 64 -7.36 26.82 -0.80
C ASP A 64 -7.33 26.27 0.63
N TYR A 65 -7.03 27.14 1.61
CA TYR A 65 -7.21 26.82 3.02
C TYR A 65 -8.70 26.58 3.26
N THR A 66 -9.10 25.32 3.14
CA THR A 66 -10.47 24.89 3.43
C THR A 66 -10.57 24.77 4.94
N ASN A 67 -11.42 25.61 5.54
CA ASN A 67 -11.76 25.47 6.96
C ASN A 67 -12.23 24.03 7.20
N ALA A 68 -11.54 23.27 8.04
CA ALA A 68 -11.87 21.85 8.30
C ALA A 68 -13.33 21.67 8.77
N ARG A 69 -13.97 22.72 9.31
CA ARG A 69 -15.38 22.75 9.71
C ARG A 69 -16.38 22.93 8.55
N GLU A 70 -15.91 23.31 7.36
CA GLU A 70 -16.73 23.55 6.17
C GLU A 70 -16.55 22.48 5.09
N VAL A 71 -15.78 21.41 5.37
CA VAL A 71 -15.62 20.28 4.46
C VAL A 71 -16.95 19.55 4.36
N LYS A 72 -17.69 19.80 3.28
CA LYS A 72 -18.85 18.98 2.92
C LYS A 72 -18.35 17.58 2.64
N ILE A 73 -18.89 16.59 3.35
CA ILE A 73 -18.63 15.17 3.09
C ILE A 73 -19.14 14.89 1.67
N GLN A 74 -18.23 14.85 0.72
CA GLN A 74 -18.49 14.52 -0.66
C GLN A 74 -17.43 13.51 -1.09
N ASN A 75 -17.87 12.41 -1.70
CA ASN A 75 -17.01 11.39 -2.28
C ASN A 75 -16.10 10.68 -1.26
N THR A 76 -16.69 9.95 -0.32
CA THR A 76 -15.94 9.05 0.59
C THR A 76 -15.63 7.73 -0.11
N ASN A 77 -14.45 7.18 0.14
CA ASN A 77 -14.04 5.85 -0.35
C ASN A 77 -14.35 4.73 0.67
N GLU A 78 -15.36 4.91 1.52
CA GLU A 78 -15.64 4.01 2.66
C GLU A 78 -15.92 2.56 2.23
N ILE A 79 -16.66 2.35 1.14
CA ILE A 79 -16.91 1.00 0.59
C ILE A 79 -15.61 0.36 0.12
N ALA A 80 -14.81 1.10 -0.65
CA ALA A 80 -13.53 0.62 -1.16
C ALA A 80 -12.55 0.32 -0.01
N TRP A 81 -12.57 1.13 1.03
CA TRP A 81 -11.75 0.94 2.23
C TRP A 81 -12.16 -0.30 3.04
N GLU A 82 -13.47 -0.53 3.22
CA GLU A 82 -14.02 -1.75 3.84
C GLU A 82 -13.48 -2.99 3.11
N HIS A 83 -13.71 -3.06 1.80
CA HIS A 83 -13.27 -4.20 0.98
C HIS A 83 -11.76 -4.34 0.92
N TYR A 84 -11.02 -3.23 0.80
CA TYR A 84 -9.55 -3.25 0.79
C TYR A 84 -8.97 -3.83 2.08
N THR A 85 -9.53 -3.43 3.22
CA THR A 85 -9.12 -3.93 4.54
C THR A 85 -9.42 -5.42 4.66
N GLU A 86 -10.63 -5.84 4.26
CA GLU A 86 -11.00 -7.26 4.30
C GLU A 86 -10.13 -8.12 3.36
N MET A 87 -9.85 -7.65 2.13
CA MET A 87 -8.91 -8.32 1.22
C MET A 87 -7.52 -8.47 1.82
N ARG A 88 -7.03 -7.43 2.53
CA ARG A 88 -5.72 -7.46 3.20
C ARG A 88 -5.70 -8.45 4.35
N ASP A 89 -6.73 -8.48 5.17
CA ASP A 89 -6.80 -9.40 6.31
C ASP A 89 -6.82 -10.85 5.83
N LEU A 90 -7.68 -11.15 4.85
CA LEU A 90 -7.73 -12.48 4.24
C LEU A 90 -6.40 -12.87 3.58
N SER A 91 -5.76 -11.94 2.86
CA SER A 91 -4.45 -12.19 2.23
C SER A 91 -3.38 -12.47 3.28
N SER A 92 -3.38 -11.70 4.37
CA SER A 92 -2.42 -11.84 5.47
C SER A 92 -2.57 -13.19 6.17
N LEU A 93 -3.81 -13.70 6.28
CA LEU A 93 -4.06 -15.03 6.81
C LEU A 93 -3.48 -16.15 5.94
N LYS A 94 -3.40 -15.93 4.62
CA LYS A 94 -2.84 -16.89 3.65
C LYS A 94 -1.32 -16.80 3.52
N LEU A 95 -0.74 -15.64 3.79
CA LEU A 95 0.68 -15.34 3.60
C LEU A 95 1.47 -15.25 4.93
N LYS A 96 0.95 -15.85 6.01
CA LYS A 96 1.44 -15.67 7.39
C LYS A 96 2.92 -15.97 7.61
N ASP A 97 3.48 -16.92 6.88
CA ASP A 97 4.82 -17.43 7.14
C ASP A 97 5.93 -16.51 6.59
N GLY A 98 5.56 -15.42 5.90
CA GLY A 98 6.51 -14.46 5.31
C GLY A 98 7.35 -15.00 4.14
N ASN A 99 7.35 -16.32 3.95
CA ASN A 99 8.03 -17.02 2.88
C ASN A 99 7.10 -17.26 1.69
N TYR A 100 6.77 -16.17 1.00
CA TYR A 100 5.94 -16.19 -0.20
C TYR A 100 6.59 -15.41 -1.32
N ASN A 101 6.38 -15.86 -2.55
CA ASN A 101 6.89 -15.23 -3.76
C ASN A 101 5.81 -14.35 -4.42
N LEU A 102 6.11 -13.80 -5.60
CA LEU A 102 5.17 -12.96 -6.34
C LEU A 102 3.90 -13.70 -6.77
N GLU A 103 4.04 -14.96 -7.19
CA GLU A 103 2.92 -15.79 -7.62
C GLU A 103 1.95 -16.03 -6.47
N ASP A 104 2.46 -16.29 -5.26
CA ASP A 104 1.64 -16.43 -4.05
C ASP A 104 0.85 -15.15 -3.74
N VAL A 105 1.48 -13.98 -3.87
CA VAL A 105 0.81 -12.68 -3.68
C VAL A 105 -0.30 -12.49 -4.70
N MET A 106 -0.03 -12.73 -5.98
CA MET A 106 -0.99 -12.55 -7.07
C MET A 106 -2.18 -13.54 -6.95
N LYS A 107 -1.91 -14.80 -6.60
CA LYS A 107 -2.95 -15.80 -6.31
C LYS A 107 -3.81 -15.39 -5.11
N SER A 108 -3.18 -14.93 -4.03
CA SER A 108 -3.88 -14.47 -2.82
C SER A 108 -4.78 -13.26 -3.13
N MET A 109 -4.32 -12.31 -3.94
CA MET A 109 -5.15 -11.18 -4.40
C MET A 109 -6.38 -11.63 -5.19
N MET A 110 -6.23 -12.58 -6.13
CA MET A 110 -7.38 -13.09 -6.90
C MET A 110 -8.36 -13.91 -6.06
N ASP A 111 -7.85 -14.73 -5.15
CA ASP A 111 -8.67 -15.54 -4.27
C ASP A 111 -9.48 -14.69 -3.27
N THR A 112 -8.86 -13.65 -2.71
CA THR A 112 -9.56 -12.70 -1.83
C THR A 112 -10.59 -11.88 -2.59
N TYR A 113 -10.29 -11.48 -3.82
CA TYR A 113 -11.26 -10.82 -4.70
C TYR A 113 -12.48 -11.70 -4.95
N GLU A 114 -12.27 -12.96 -5.35
CA GLU A 114 -13.37 -13.92 -5.56
C GLU A 114 -14.16 -14.17 -4.27
N THR A 115 -13.48 -14.28 -3.13
CA THR A 115 -14.12 -14.49 -1.83
C THR A 115 -15.09 -13.35 -1.50
N LEU A 116 -14.64 -12.10 -1.64
CA LEU A 116 -15.49 -10.93 -1.39
C LEU A 116 -16.58 -10.77 -2.45
N TYR A 117 -16.27 -11.00 -3.71
CA TYR A 117 -17.25 -10.94 -4.79
C TYR A 117 -18.45 -11.85 -4.51
N ASN A 118 -18.19 -13.12 -4.14
CA ASN A 118 -19.25 -14.06 -3.77
C ASN A 118 -19.99 -13.64 -2.50
N LYS A 119 -19.27 -13.11 -1.51
CA LYS A 119 -19.88 -12.62 -0.27
C LYS A 119 -20.86 -11.49 -0.56
N ILE A 120 -20.46 -10.52 -1.38
CA ILE A 120 -21.30 -9.41 -1.82
C ILE A 120 -22.53 -9.94 -2.56
N VAL A 121 -22.35 -10.70 -3.64
CA VAL A 121 -23.48 -11.25 -4.42
C VAL A 121 -24.47 -11.99 -3.52
N LYS A 122 -23.97 -12.79 -2.58
CA LYS A 122 -24.81 -13.52 -1.62
C LYS A 122 -25.58 -12.61 -0.66
N VAL A 123 -24.94 -11.56 -0.12
CA VAL A 123 -25.62 -10.61 0.77
C VAL A 123 -26.76 -9.89 0.05
N HIS A 124 -26.58 -9.61 -1.25
CA HIS A 124 -27.57 -8.93 -2.08
C HIS A 124 -28.66 -9.84 -2.66
N GLU A 125 -28.65 -11.16 -2.36
CA GLU A 125 -29.74 -12.08 -2.75
C GLU A 125 -31.10 -11.64 -2.18
N ASN A 126 -31.10 -10.93 -1.05
CA ASN A 126 -32.30 -10.45 -0.36
C ASN A 126 -32.56 -8.94 -0.56
N GLY A 127 -31.90 -8.31 -1.55
CA GLY A 127 -31.97 -6.88 -1.80
C GLY A 127 -30.75 -6.11 -1.25
N ASP A 128 -30.87 -4.80 -1.21
CA ASP A 128 -29.75 -3.89 -0.91
C ASP A 128 -29.12 -4.13 0.47
N ARG A 129 -27.79 -4.09 0.52
CA ARG A 129 -27.01 -4.24 1.77
C ARG A 129 -27.11 -2.98 2.62
N GLN A 130 -27.60 -3.11 3.85
CA GLN A 130 -27.55 -2.01 4.81
C GLN A 130 -26.15 -1.88 5.41
N VAL A 131 -25.60 -0.66 5.38
CA VAL A 131 -24.31 -0.31 5.97
C VAL A 131 -24.44 0.92 6.87
N SER A 132 -23.48 1.07 7.78
CA SER A 132 -23.39 2.23 8.66
C SER A 132 -21.93 2.63 8.79
N TYR A 133 -21.54 3.72 8.15
CA TYR A 133 -20.18 4.25 8.24
C TYR A 133 -20.11 5.48 9.15
N GLU A 134 -18.91 5.81 9.61
CA GLU A 134 -18.69 6.93 10.52
C GLU A 134 -18.94 8.28 9.83
N LEU A 135 -18.57 8.42 8.55
CA LEU A 135 -18.69 9.70 7.83
C LEU A 135 -20.06 9.85 7.17
N THR A 136 -20.50 8.83 6.43
CA THR A 136 -21.76 8.90 5.65
C THR A 136 -22.98 8.36 6.39
N GLY A 137 -22.81 7.79 7.58
CA GLY A 137 -23.91 7.27 8.38
C GLY A 137 -24.56 6.02 7.78
N LYS A 138 -25.84 5.82 8.08
CA LYS A 138 -26.61 4.67 7.61
C LYS A 138 -27.06 4.86 6.17
N ARG A 139 -26.82 3.85 5.32
CA ARG A 139 -27.31 3.83 3.94
C ARG A 139 -27.56 2.41 3.44
N LEU A 140 -28.32 2.30 2.36
CA LEU A 140 -28.48 1.07 1.60
C LEU A 140 -27.50 1.13 0.42
N LEU A 141 -26.80 0.03 0.18
CA LEU A 141 -25.95 -0.15 -0.99
C LEU A 141 -26.68 -1.02 -1.99
N THR A 142 -26.72 -0.58 -3.24
CA THR A 142 -27.05 -1.47 -4.35
C THR A 142 -25.92 -2.45 -4.62
N LEU A 143 -26.23 -3.58 -5.27
CA LEU A 143 -25.21 -4.57 -5.67
C LEU A 143 -24.13 -3.93 -6.55
N GLU A 144 -24.53 -3.03 -7.45
CA GLU A 144 -23.63 -2.32 -8.36
C GLU A 144 -22.64 -1.45 -7.60
N GLU A 145 -23.11 -0.63 -6.64
CA GLU A 145 -22.24 0.22 -5.82
C GLU A 145 -21.27 -0.59 -4.95
N ASP A 146 -21.73 -1.70 -4.40
CA ASP A 146 -20.91 -2.56 -3.53
C ASP A 146 -19.79 -3.26 -4.33
N LEU A 147 -20.12 -3.76 -5.53
CA LEU A 147 -19.14 -4.34 -6.45
C LEU A 147 -18.18 -3.28 -7.02
N ALA A 148 -18.66 -2.06 -7.31
CA ALA A 148 -17.79 -0.95 -7.70
C ALA A 148 -16.78 -0.61 -6.59
N GLY A 149 -17.22 -0.61 -5.33
CA GLY A 149 -16.31 -0.47 -4.18
C GLY A 149 -15.27 -1.59 -4.12
N LEU A 150 -15.66 -2.83 -4.39
CA LEU A 150 -14.71 -3.96 -4.45
C LEU A 150 -13.67 -3.78 -5.59
N ASP A 151 -14.06 -3.18 -6.71
CA ASP A 151 -13.13 -2.90 -7.80
C ASP A 151 -12.14 -1.79 -7.48
N GLU A 152 -12.58 -0.75 -6.79
CA GLU A 152 -11.70 0.28 -6.25
C GLU A 152 -10.72 -0.32 -5.24
N ALA A 153 -11.20 -1.20 -4.35
CA ALA A 153 -10.34 -1.94 -3.43
C ALA A 153 -9.30 -2.80 -4.16
N PHE A 154 -9.70 -3.48 -5.24
CA PHE A 154 -8.78 -4.24 -6.08
C PHE A 154 -7.71 -3.34 -6.70
N ASN A 155 -8.07 -2.15 -7.20
CA ASN A 155 -7.11 -1.18 -7.72
C ASN A 155 -6.12 -0.69 -6.65
N MET A 156 -6.56 -0.51 -5.40
CA MET A 156 -5.66 -0.22 -4.27
C MET A 156 -4.70 -1.37 -4.01
N ARG A 157 -5.17 -2.62 -4.11
CA ARG A 157 -4.31 -3.81 -4.01
C ARG A 157 -3.32 -3.91 -5.17
N LEU A 158 -3.65 -3.46 -6.39
CA LEU A 158 -2.69 -3.37 -7.49
C LEU A 158 -1.54 -2.41 -7.17
N ALA A 159 -1.81 -1.28 -6.52
CA ALA A 159 -0.76 -0.37 -6.06
C ALA A 159 0.13 -1.03 -4.98
N ASN A 160 -0.45 -1.85 -4.08
CA ASN A 160 0.35 -2.65 -3.14
C ASN A 160 1.23 -3.68 -3.87
N LEU A 161 0.72 -4.33 -4.91
CA LEU A 161 1.50 -5.29 -5.72
C LEU A 161 2.68 -4.60 -6.40
N GLU A 162 2.44 -3.44 -7.03
CA GLU A 162 3.51 -2.63 -7.61
C GLU A 162 4.54 -2.22 -6.57
N GLY A 163 4.09 -1.77 -5.38
CA GLY A 163 4.97 -1.45 -4.26
C GLY A 163 5.81 -2.65 -3.80
N TYR A 164 5.20 -3.83 -3.65
CA TYR A 164 5.88 -5.06 -3.26
C TYR A 164 6.98 -5.44 -4.27
N ILE A 165 6.67 -5.39 -5.57
CA ILE A 165 7.65 -5.65 -6.63
C ILE A 165 8.75 -4.59 -6.58
N THR A 166 8.42 -3.31 -6.43
CA THR A 166 9.39 -2.21 -6.36
C THR A 166 10.34 -2.39 -5.19
N CYS A 167 9.86 -2.78 -4.01
CA CYS A 167 10.69 -3.08 -2.86
C CYS A 167 11.64 -4.24 -3.16
N ARG A 168 11.17 -5.31 -3.80
CA ARG A 168 12.02 -6.47 -4.17
C ARG A 168 13.10 -6.11 -5.18
N GLN A 169 12.70 -5.39 -6.23
CA GLN A 169 13.57 -4.80 -7.23
C GLN A 169 14.67 -3.94 -6.62
N THR A 170 14.29 -3.05 -5.69
CA THR A 170 15.21 -2.17 -4.98
C THR A 170 16.15 -2.96 -4.07
N ASN A 171 15.64 -3.92 -3.29
CA ASN A 171 16.45 -4.75 -2.41
C ASN A 171 17.49 -5.55 -3.20
N LYS A 172 17.10 -6.17 -4.33
CA LYS A 172 18.04 -6.88 -5.21
C LYS A 172 19.09 -5.96 -5.83
N ALA A 173 18.71 -4.76 -6.25
CA ALA A 173 19.67 -3.76 -6.74
C ALA A 173 20.72 -3.40 -5.66
N PHE A 174 20.33 -3.36 -4.40
CA PHE A 174 21.24 -3.08 -3.27
C PHE A 174 22.08 -4.28 -2.81
N GLU A 175 21.83 -5.50 -3.30
CA GLU A 175 22.74 -6.65 -3.09
C GLU A 175 24.06 -6.48 -3.87
N HIS A 176 24.09 -5.60 -4.88
CA HIS A 176 25.32 -5.31 -5.63
C HIS A 176 26.35 -4.56 -4.75
N PRO A 177 27.64 -4.96 -4.76
CA PRO A 177 28.68 -4.35 -3.93
C PRO A 177 28.89 -2.86 -4.19
N ASP A 178 28.72 -2.42 -5.44
CA ASP A 178 28.62 -1.00 -5.78
C ASP A 178 27.15 -0.63 -5.93
N SER A 179 26.57 0.00 -4.92
CA SER A 179 25.21 0.54 -4.96
C SER A 179 25.17 2.03 -5.32
N SER A 180 26.33 2.65 -5.55
CA SER A 180 26.42 4.09 -5.84
C SER A 180 25.82 4.47 -7.20
N TRP A 181 25.73 3.51 -8.13
CA TRP A 181 25.01 3.71 -9.40
C TRP A 181 23.52 4.01 -9.18
N TYR A 182 22.90 3.47 -8.13
CA TYR A 182 21.47 3.70 -7.84
C TYR A 182 21.19 5.18 -7.59
N PHE A 183 22.05 5.85 -6.83
CA PHE A 183 21.95 7.30 -6.56
C PHE A 183 22.35 8.16 -7.77
N ARG A 184 23.10 7.58 -8.72
CA ARG A 184 23.54 8.26 -9.95
C ARG A 184 22.68 7.93 -11.17
N ARG A 185 21.65 7.08 -11.04
CA ARG A 185 20.85 6.57 -12.17
C ARG A 185 20.24 7.65 -13.06
N ASN A 186 19.88 8.81 -12.48
CA ASN A 186 19.35 9.95 -13.23
C ASN A 186 20.41 10.63 -14.12
N ASN A 187 21.69 10.43 -13.83
CA ASN A 187 22.84 10.96 -14.57
C ASN A 187 23.50 9.91 -15.48
N MET A 188 23.04 8.65 -15.48
CA MET A 188 23.64 7.53 -16.21
C MET A 188 22.87 7.15 -17.48
N GLN A 189 22.58 8.12 -18.35
CA GLN A 189 21.99 7.84 -19.67
C GLN A 189 22.96 7.13 -20.65
N THR A 190 24.23 6.92 -20.30
CA THR A 190 25.27 6.53 -21.28
C THR A 190 26.37 5.58 -20.77
N LYS A 191 26.16 4.80 -19.71
CA LYS A 191 27.05 3.64 -19.46
C LYS A 191 26.29 2.36 -19.77
N ALA A 192 26.80 1.63 -20.75
CA ALA A 192 26.35 0.28 -21.07
C ALA A 192 26.33 -0.55 -19.78
N MET A 193 25.14 -0.98 -19.38
CA MET A 193 24.98 -2.07 -18.43
C MET A 193 25.77 -3.27 -18.97
N GLU A 194 26.60 -3.89 -18.14
CA GLU A 194 27.34 -5.10 -18.52
C GLU A 194 26.35 -6.18 -19.00
N PRO A 195 26.75 -7.12 -19.88
CA PRO A 195 25.83 -8.05 -20.55
C PRO A 195 24.97 -8.95 -19.62
N ASP A 196 25.39 -9.13 -18.37
CA ASP A 196 24.70 -9.90 -17.33
C ASP A 196 23.87 -9.05 -16.34
N ASP A 197 23.84 -7.73 -16.53
CA ASP A 197 23.25 -6.77 -15.61
C ASP A 197 21.72 -6.72 -15.83
N TYR A 198 21.01 -7.65 -15.18
CA TYR A 198 19.55 -7.67 -15.17
C TYR A 198 19.04 -6.31 -14.68
N ASN A 199 18.15 -5.67 -15.43
CA ASN A 199 17.54 -4.41 -15.00
C ASN A 199 16.60 -4.66 -13.81
N TYR A 200 17.17 -4.61 -12.61
CA TYR A 200 16.41 -4.80 -11.38
C TYR A 200 15.37 -3.70 -11.16
N LEU A 201 15.40 -2.59 -11.91
CA LEU A 201 14.40 -1.52 -11.82
C LEU A 201 13.39 -1.52 -12.99
N ASP A 202 13.27 -2.64 -13.69
CA ASP A 202 12.38 -2.84 -14.84
C ASP A 202 10.93 -2.40 -14.53
N LYS A 203 10.53 -1.26 -15.11
CA LYS A 203 9.17 -0.74 -15.02
C LYS A 203 8.19 -1.55 -15.88
N GLU A 204 8.64 -2.12 -16.99
CA GLU A 204 7.81 -2.98 -17.82
C GLU A 204 7.40 -4.24 -17.06
N TYR A 205 8.31 -4.84 -16.29
CA TYR A 205 7.98 -5.97 -15.42
C TYR A 205 6.84 -5.63 -14.43
N ARG A 206 6.90 -4.46 -13.78
CA ARG A 206 5.82 -4.00 -12.87
C ARG A 206 4.51 -3.78 -13.62
N ASN A 207 4.56 -3.08 -14.76
CA ASN A 207 3.39 -2.83 -15.60
C ASN A 207 2.74 -4.14 -16.07
N THR A 208 3.56 -5.14 -16.44
CA THR A 208 3.11 -6.46 -16.87
C THR A 208 2.41 -7.20 -15.73
N ALA A 209 2.96 -7.21 -14.52
CA ALA A 209 2.31 -7.81 -13.35
C ALA A 209 0.93 -7.19 -13.08
N VAL A 210 0.83 -5.86 -13.13
CA VAL A 210 -0.44 -5.13 -12.96
C VAL A 210 -1.42 -5.46 -14.09
N SER A 211 -0.95 -5.53 -15.33
CA SER A 211 -1.77 -5.89 -16.50
C SER A 211 -2.33 -7.31 -16.38
N MET A 212 -1.52 -8.28 -15.97
CA MET A 212 -1.94 -9.66 -15.73
C MET A 212 -3.05 -9.77 -14.69
N MET A 213 -2.94 -9.01 -13.58
CA MET A 213 -3.99 -9.00 -12.56
C MET A 213 -5.29 -8.37 -13.07
N LYS A 214 -5.21 -7.29 -13.85
CA LYS A 214 -6.39 -6.70 -14.50
C LYS A 214 -7.05 -7.67 -15.47
N GLN A 215 -6.25 -8.37 -16.26
CA GLN A 215 -6.73 -9.43 -17.14
C GLN A 215 -7.41 -10.55 -16.34
N ALA A 216 -6.79 -11.01 -15.26
CA ALA A 216 -7.33 -12.08 -14.42
C ALA A 216 -8.69 -11.72 -13.81
N ARG A 217 -8.86 -10.50 -13.31
CA ARG A 217 -10.15 -10.00 -12.84
C ARG A 217 -11.21 -10.02 -13.95
N ASN A 218 -10.87 -9.50 -15.13
CA ASN A 218 -11.81 -9.45 -16.25
C ASN A 218 -12.19 -10.84 -16.75
N ASP A 219 -11.24 -11.79 -16.79
CA ASP A 219 -11.50 -13.16 -17.20
C ASP A 219 -12.32 -13.92 -16.14
N PHE A 220 -12.10 -13.65 -14.85
CA PHE A 220 -12.97 -14.10 -13.76
C PHE A 220 -14.42 -13.64 -13.97
N TRP A 221 -14.66 -12.36 -14.28
CA TRP A 221 -16.01 -11.85 -14.54
C TRP A 221 -16.71 -12.52 -15.71
N LYS A 222 -15.99 -12.74 -16.82
CA LYS A 222 -16.56 -13.47 -17.96
C LYS A 222 -17.00 -14.88 -17.55
N LEU A 223 -16.20 -15.58 -16.74
CA LEU A 223 -16.54 -16.91 -16.23
C LEU A 223 -17.72 -16.85 -15.27
N PHE A 224 -17.78 -15.83 -14.41
CA PHE A 224 -18.88 -15.62 -13.48
C PHE A 224 -20.22 -15.42 -14.21
N ASN A 225 -20.24 -14.52 -15.20
CA ASN A 225 -21.45 -14.17 -15.94
C ASN A 225 -21.94 -15.27 -16.92
N ASN A 226 -21.04 -16.10 -17.44
CA ASN A 226 -21.37 -17.13 -18.43
C ASN A 226 -21.93 -18.44 -17.81
N GLN A 227 -22.36 -18.44 -16.54
CA GLN A 227 -22.87 -19.60 -15.79
C GLN A 227 -21.92 -20.81 -15.69
N ASN A 228 -20.69 -20.71 -16.19
CA ASN A 228 -19.62 -21.70 -16.03
C ASN A 228 -18.82 -21.51 -14.72
N TYR A 229 -19.39 -20.77 -13.78
CA TYR A 229 -18.75 -20.41 -12.54
C TYR A 229 -18.66 -21.59 -11.57
N LYS A 230 -17.46 -21.81 -11.04
CA LYS A 230 -17.21 -22.70 -9.90
C LYS A 230 -16.36 -21.95 -8.90
N LYS A 231 -16.73 -22.03 -7.62
CA LYS A 231 -15.96 -21.39 -6.54
C LYS A 231 -14.51 -21.89 -6.53
N GLY A 232 -13.57 -20.95 -6.46
CA GLY A 232 -12.12 -21.17 -6.51
C GLY A 232 -11.51 -21.00 -7.90
N VAL A 233 -12.27 -20.56 -8.91
CA VAL A 233 -11.78 -20.41 -10.28
C VAL A 233 -10.75 -19.29 -10.44
N ALA A 234 -10.78 -18.27 -9.58
CA ALA A 234 -9.93 -17.09 -9.73
C ALA A 234 -8.43 -17.41 -9.61
N ILE A 235 -8.06 -18.36 -8.75
CA ILE A 235 -6.68 -18.87 -8.66
C ILE A 235 -6.26 -19.54 -9.98
N GLY A 236 -7.15 -20.34 -10.57
CA GLY A 236 -6.90 -20.99 -11.86
C GLY A 236 -6.65 -19.97 -12.97
N VAL A 237 -7.51 -18.94 -13.05
CA VAL A 237 -7.38 -17.86 -14.04
C VAL A 237 -6.03 -17.17 -13.98
N ILE A 238 -5.57 -16.76 -12.79
CA ILE A 238 -4.25 -16.10 -12.69
C ILE A 238 -3.09 -17.06 -12.93
N SER A 239 -3.23 -18.33 -12.51
CA SER A 239 -2.21 -19.36 -12.79
C SER A 239 -2.04 -19.57 -14.29
N ASP A 240 -3.13 -19.62 -15.05
CA ASP A 240 -3.10 -19.77 -16.50
C ASP A 240 -2.44 -18.56 -17.18
N ILE A 241 -2.73 -17.35 -16.71
CA ILE A 241 -2.13 -16.11 -17.23
C ILE A 241 -0.62 -16.10 -16.97
N LEU A 242 -0.20 -16.44 -15.74
CA LEU A 242 1.22 -16.52 -15.38
C LEU A 242 1.96 -17.57 -16.22
N ASN A 243 1.40 -18.77 -16.33
CA ASN A 243 2.00 -19.88 -17.09
C ASN A 243 2.14 -19.59 -18.59
N LYS A 244 1.27 -18.77 -19.17
CA LYS A 244 1.37 -18.34 -20.57
C LYS A 244 2.47 -17.31 -20.82
N ASN A 245 2.99 -16.67 -19.77
CA ASN A 245 3.98 -15.60 -19.88
C ASN A 245 5.35 -16.08 -19.37
N GLU A 246 5.99 -16.94 -20.15
CA GLU A 246 7.28 -17.55 -19.80
C GLU A 246 8.38 -16.52 -19.49
N ASP A 247 8.46 -15.42 -20.26
CA ASP A 247 9.45 -14.37 -20.01
C ASP A 247 9.25 -13.72 -18.64
N PHE A 248 8.00 -13.36 -18.31
CA PHE A 248 7.66 -12.82 -17.00
C PHE A 248 8.06 -13.77 -15.90
N MET A 249 7.74 -15.06 -16.00
CA MET A 249 8.09 -16.05 -15.00
C MET A 249 9.60 -16.26 -14.86
N LYS A 250 10.37 -16.20 -15.96
CA LYS A 250 11.85 -16.22 -15.92
C LYS A 250 12.39 -15.00 -15.18
N LYS A 251 11.84 -13.80 -15.44
CA LYS A 251 12.19 -12.57 -14.71
C LYS A 251 11.82 -12.67 -13.22
N THR A 252 10.64 -13.22 -12.90
CA THR A 252 10.20 -13.47 -11.53
C THR A 252 11.17 -14.40 -10.80
N GLN A 253 11.57 -15.52 -11.41
CA GLN A 253 12.54 -16.43 -10.83
C GLN A 253 13.86 -15.73 -10.51
N LYS A 254 14.41 -14.95 -11.45
CA LYS A 254 15.64 -14.17 -11.20
C LYS A 254 15.50 -13.18 -10.05
N LEU A 255 14.35 -12.52 -9.92
CA LEU A 255 14.13 -11.48 -8.93
C LEU A 255 13.85 -12.04 -7.51
N PHE A 256 13.23 -13.22 -7.41
CA PHE A 256 12.76 -13.79 -6.14
C PHE A 256 13.55 -15.02 -5.65
N LEU A 257 14.42 -15.61 -6.47
CA LEU A 257 15.36 -16.62 -6.01
C LEU A 257 16.54 -15.94 -5.30
N ASN A 258 16.82 -16.38 -4.07
CA ASN A 258 18.07 -16.07 -3.39
C ASN A 258 19.14 -17.07 -3.85
N LYS A 259 20.36 -16.58 -4.13
CA LYS A 259 21.55 -17.42 -4.14
C LYS A 259 21.99 -17.72 -2.71
#